data_AF-A0A7C1KSF3-F1
#
_entry.id   AF-A0A7C1KSF3-F1
#
_cell.length_a   1.000
_cell.length_b   1.000
_cell.length_c   1.000
_cell.angle_alpha   90.00
_cell.angle_beta   90.00
_cell.angle_gamma   90.00
#
_symmetry.space_group_name_H-M   'P 1'
#
loop_
_entity.id
_entity.type
_entity.pdbx_description
1 polymer ?
#
loop_
_entity_poly.entity_id
_entity_poly.type
_entity_poly.pdbx_seq_one_letter_code
_entity_poly.pdbx_strand_id
1 'polypeptide(L)'
;MAKDPVCGMEVKSPSEYSAEVGGTEYDFCSEKCKNDFLSNPDKYIKPVNSSGATYNITSGGIEKLDIPIIGIHCSSCIPTIESEIKKLPGINLAKVNIATENARVEFNRKEVDAESIISAIKRAGYKAGQSSLSLGIVGMYCASCVTKIENELNSLPGVLSASVDLATEKAFIKYLPNLINIKELKNTIEKLGYKTVEPAGEHPVKETPSEKGEAGKEPVDENQLAREKEYRTLMEKFIFAAALGIPFLIISYADFLGLPEAFREGSPTLHYLWIAMSVLSLPVMFWSGSQ
;
A
#
# COMPACT_ATOMS: atom_id res chain seq x y z
N MET A 1 -24.83 12.89 -15.12
CA MET A 1 -25.08 13.61 -16.38
C MET A 1 -23.77 13.58 -17.14
N ALA A 2 -23.78 13.02 -18.35
CA ALA A 2 -22.64 12.98 -19.24
C ALA A 2 -22.62 14.22 -20.14
N LYS A 3 -21.50 14.51 -20.79
CA LYS A 3 -21.37 15.64 -21.71
C LYS A 3 -21.09 15.12 -23.11
N ASP A 4 -21.90 15.53 -24.07
CA ASP A 4 -21.74 15.17 -25.47
C ASP A 4 -20.39 15.71 -26.01
N PRO A 5 -19.47 14.86 -26.52
CA PRO A 5 -18.16 15.28 -27.02
C PRO A 5 -18.19 16.16 -28.28
N VAL A 6 -19.26 16.09 -29.07
CA VAL A 6 -19.40 16.78 -30.36
C VAL A 6 -19.96 18.18 -30.17
N CYS A 7 -21.03 18.32 -29.38
CA CYS A 7 -21.73 19.59 -29.21
C CYS A 7 -21.59 20.22 -27.82
N GLY A 8 -21.14 19.47 -26.82
CA GLY A 8 -20.93 19.96 -25.45
C GLY A 8 -22.20 20.10 -24.60
N MET A 9 -23.34 19.60 -25.05
CA MET A 9 -24.59 19.60 -24.26
C MET A 9 -24.55 18.54 -23.15
N GLU A 10 -25.24 18.82 -22.04
CA GLU A 10 -25.40 17.86 -20.95
C GLU A 10 -26.49 16.85 -21.29
N VAL A 11 -26.17 15.56 -21.12
CA VAL A 11 -27.03 14.43 -21.45
C VAL A 11 -27.22 13.57 -20.21
N LYS A 12 -28.39 12.97 -20.05
CA LYS A 12 -28.62 11.95 -19.03
C LYS A 12 -27.88 10.67 -19.43
N SER A 13 -27.11 10.11 -18.52
CA SER A 13 -26.35 8.87 -18.72
C SER A 13 -27.03 7.74 -17.94
N PRO A 14 -27.36 6.59 -18.57
CA PRO A 14 -27.12 6.28 -19.98
C PRO A 14 -28.08 7.04 -20.89
N SER A 15 -27.58 7.50 -22.04
CA SER A 15 -28.37 8.17 -23.06
C SER A 15 -28.95 7.17 -24.07
N GLU A 16 -30.02 7.57 -24.77
CA GLU A 16 -30.59 6.77 -25.87
C GLU A 16 -29.59 6.61 -27.04
N TYR A 17 -28.64 7.55 -27.16
CA TYR A 17 -27.61 7.55 -28.19
C TYR A 17 -26.24 7.42 -27.53
N SER A 18 -25.76 6.20 -27.26
CA SER A 18 -24.39 5.93 -26.82
C SER A 18 -23.56 5.18 -27.86
N ALA A 19 -22.22 5.27 -27.76
CA ALA A 19 -21.28 4.47 -28.54
C ALA A 19 -20.01 4.17 -27.72
N GLU A 20 -19.45 2.99 -27.90
CA GLU A 20 -18.20 2.57 -27.24
C GLU A 20 -17.03 2.68 -28.23
N VAL A 21 -16.00 3.46 -27.86
CA VAL A 21 -14.77 3.61 -28.66
C VAL A 21 -13.57 3.53 -27.72
N GLY A 22 -12.66 2.58 -27.96
CA GLY A 22 -11.45 2.42 -27.15
C GLY A 22 -11.70 1.97 -25.70
N GLY A 23 -12.80 1.26 -25.43
CA GLY A 23 -13.17 0.79 -24.08
C GLY A 23 -13.78 1.86 -23.17
N THR A 24 -14.17 3.01 -23.75
CA THR A 24 -14.92 4.07 -23.05
C THR A 24 -16.26 4.28 -23.74
N GLU A 25 -17.34 4.30 -22.95
CA GLU A 25 -18.70 4.59 -23.43
C GLU A 25 -18.95 6.11 -23.47
N TYR A 26 -19.40 6.62 -24.62
CA TYR A 26 -19.72 8.03 -24.83
C TYR A 26 -21.22 8.20 -25.06
N ASP A 27 -21.81 9.15 -24.35
CA ASP A 27 -23.22 9.54 -24.46
C ASP A 27 -23.41 10.77 -25.35
N PHE A 28 -24.42 10.74 -26.23
CA PHE A 28 -24.71 11.81 -27.20
C PHE A 28 -26.13 12.35 -27.01
N CYS A 29 -26.31 13.64 -27.31
CA CYS A 29 -27.59 14.31 -27.20
C CYS A 29 -28.56 13.96 -28.33
N SER A 30 -28.05 13.44 -29.45
CA SER A 30 -28.82 13.14 -30.66
C SER A 30 -28.10 12.11 -31.54
N GLU A 31 -28.86 11.44 -32.41
CA GLU A 31 -28.33 10.53 -33.43
C GLU A 31 -27.31 11.20 -34.36
N LYS A 32 -27.48 12.49 -34.64
CA LYS A 32 -26.55 13.28 -35.47
C LYS A 32 -25.18 13.40 -34.81
N CYS A 33 -25.12 13.74 -33.53
CA CYS A 33 -23.86 13.84 -32.79
C CYS A 33 -23.14 12.50 -32.69
N LYS A 34 -23.88 11.39 -32.51
CA LYS A 34 -23.33 10.04 -32.56
C LYS A 34 -22.70 9.73 -33.92
N ASN A 35 -23.40 10.01 -35.03
CA ASN A 35 -22.90 9.73 -36.37
C ASN A 35 -21.69 10.61 -36.75
N ASP A 36 -21.72 11.90 -36.38
CA ASP A 36 -20.58 12.80 -36.57
C ASP A 36 -19.35 12.31 -35.79
N PHE A 37 -19.54 11.84 -34.55
CA PHE A 37 -18.47 11.24 -33.74
C PHE A 37 -17.90 9.96 -34.37
N LEU A 38 -18.75 9.03 -34.81
CA LEU A 38 -18.31 7.77 -35.44
C LEU A 38 -17.60 7.99 -36.79
N SER A 39 -17.92 9.08 -37.50
CA SER A 39 -17.27 9.40 -38.78
C SER A 39 -15.83 9.87 -38.63
N ASN A 40 -15.47 10.49 -37.50
CA ASN A 40 -14.11 10.91 -37.20
C ASN A 40 -13.87 11.00 -35.67
N PRO A 41 -13.70 9.86 -34.98
CA PRO A 41 -13.61 9.84 -33.52
C PRO A 41 -12.42 10.65 -32.99
N ASP A 42 -11.29 10.60 -33.69
CA ASP A 42 -10.03 11.26 -33.30
C ASP A 42 -10.16 12.79 -33.21
N LYS A 43 -11.12 13.39 -33.91
CA LYS A 43 -11.38 14.84 -33.88
C LYS A 43 -12.05 15.29 -32.58
N TYR A 44 -12.87 14.43 -31.97
CA TYR A 44 -13.73 14.76 -30.83
C TYR A 44 -13.26 14.11 -29.54
N ILE A 45 -12.58 12.98 -29.64
CA ILE A 45 -11.76 12.44 -28.57
C ILE A 45 -10.57 13.39 -28.47
N LYS A 46 -10.66 14.39 -27.57
CA LYS A 46 -9.44 14.98 -27.02
C LYS A 46 -8.60 13.78 -26.62
N PRO A 47 -7.32 13.66 -27.04
CA PRO A 47 -6.47 12.61 -26.52
C PRO A 47 -6.66 12.72 -25.02
N VAL A 48 -7.25 11.68 -24.43
CA VAL A 48 -7.15 11.52 -23.00
C VAL A 48 -5.67 11.67 -22.82
N ASN A 49 -5.26 12.75 -22.17
CA ASN A 49 -3.92 12.82 -21.64
C ASN A 49 -3.90 11.61 -20.72
N SER A 50 -3.51 10.48 -21.30
CA SER A 50 -2.54 9.60 -20.73
C SER A 50 -1.40 10.56 -20.38
N SER A 51 -1.56 11.26 -19.27
CA SER A 51 -0.49 11.57 -18.35
C SER A 51 0.04 10.22 -17.85
N GLY A 52 0.45 9.36 -18.79
CA GLY A 52 1.48 8.39 -18.56
C GLY A 52 2.71 9.24 -18.36
N ALA A 53 3.29 9.10 -17.18
CA ALA A 53 4.54 9.72 -16.80
C ALA A 53 5.52 9.63 -17.98
N THR A 54 5.95 10.79 -18.48
CA THR A 54 6.94 10.85 -19.56
C THR A 54 8.29 11.04 -18.91
N TYR A 55 9.06 9.95 -18.81
CA TYR A 55 10.47 10.01 -18.47
C TYR A 55 11.26 10.22 -19.77
N ASN A 56 12.15 11.21 -19.80
CA ASN A 56 13.12 11.40 -20.88
C ASN A 56 14.52 11.23 -20.29
N ILE A 57 15.15 10.10 -20.59
CA ILE A 57 16.57 9.88 -20.33
C ILE A 57 17.33 10.50 -21.49
N THR A 58 18.05 11.59 -21.24
CA THR A 58 19.01 12.11 -22.21
C THR A 58 20.30 11.32 -22.11
N SER A 59 20.88 10.91 -23.25
CA SER A 59 22.03 10.00 -23.39
C SER A 59 23.37 10.47 -22.77
N GLY A 60 23.37 11.47 -21.88
CA GLY A 60 24.53 12.03 -21.19
C GLY A 60 24.63 11.70 -19.69
N GLY A 61 23.75 10.86 -19.14
CA GLY A 61 23.76 10.51 -17.70
C GLY A 61 23.11 11.55 -16.77
N ILE A 62 22.52 12.60 -17.35
CA ILE A 62 21.74 13.60 -16.62
C ILE A 62 20.28 13.17 -16.66
N GLU A 63 19.73 12.89 -15.49
CA GLU A 63 18.33 12.52 -15.28
C GLU A 63 17.55 13.70 -14.72
N LYS A 64 16.26 13.79 -15.09
CA LYS A 64 15.33 14.80 -14.58
C LYS A 64 14.30 14.11 -13.70
N LEU A 65 14.11 14.63 -12.50
CA LEU A 65 13.29 14.03 -11.46
C LEU A 65 12.37 15.09 -10.86
N ASP A 66 11.07 14.87 -11.00
CA ASP A 66 10.03 15.69 -10.39
C ASP A 66 9.51 14.99 -9.12
N ILE A 67 9.78 15.57 -7.95
CA ILE A 67 9.45 15.01 -6.63
C ILE A 67 8.32 15.82 -5.99
N PRO A 68 7.18 15.21 -5.66
CA PRO A 68 6.14 15.89 -4.89
C PRO A 68 6.62 16.15 -3.46
N ILE A 69 6.38 17.35 -2.94
CA ILE A 69 6.75 17.75 -1.58
C ILE A 69 5.46 18.04 -0.80
N ILE A 70 5.24 17.23 0.23
CA ILE A 70 4.06 17.35 1.09
C ILE A 70 4.30 18.47 2.10
N GLY A 71 3.36 19.41 2.19
CA GLY A 71 3.35 20.46 3.22
C GLY A 71 4.09 21.75 2.84
N ILE A 72 4.41 21.96 1.55
CA ILE A 72 5.05 23.19 1.10
C ILE A 72 4.01 24.31 0.92
N HIS A 73 3.76 25.07 1.99
CA HIS A 73 2.75 26.15 1.99
C HIS A 73 3.33 27.56 2.08
N CYS A 74 4.67 27.72 2.15
CA CYS A 74 5.29 29.02 2.35
C CYS A 74 6.44 29.27 1.37
N SER A 75 6.42 30.43 0.71
CA SER A 75 7.44 30.88 -0.24
C SER A 75 8.82 31.06 0.40
N SER A 76 8.88 31.30 1.72
CA SER A 76 10.15 31.38 2.46
C SER A 76 10.85 30.03 2.61
N CYS A 77 10.16 28.92 2.33
CA CYS A 77 10.71 27.57 2.48
C CYS A 77 11.46 27.08 1.22
N ILE A 78 11.16 27.65 0.05
CA ILE A 78 11.77 27.29 -1.23
C ILE A 78 13.30 27.35 -1.17
N PRO A 79 13.93 28.45 -0.71
CA PRO A 79 15.38 28.58 -0.77
C PRO A 79 16.09 27.55 0.11
N THR A 80 15.49 27.17 1.23
CA THR A 80 16.02 26.15 2.15
C THR A 80 16.04 24.79 1.48
N ILE A 81 14.94 24.38 0.85
CA ILE A 81 14.85 23.09 0.16
C ILE A 81 15.80 23.07 -1.05
N GLU A 82 15.80 24.11 -1.88
CA GLU A 82 16.70 24.20 -3.03
C GLU A 82 18.18 24.17 -2.61
N SER A 83 18.53 24.85 -1.53
CA SER A 83 19.91 24.87 -0.99
C SER A 83 20.32 23.49 -0.48
N GLU A 84 19.47 22.80 0.27
CA GLU A 84 19.76 21.45 0.75
C GLU A 84 19.96 20.44 -0.38
N ILE A 85 19.18 20.53 -1.46
CA ILE A 85 19.35 19.67 -2.63
C ILE A 85 20.65 20.03 -3.37
N LYS A 86 20.92 21.32 -3.59
CA LYS A 86 22.15 21.79 -4.29
C LYS A 86 23.46 21.44 -3.57
N LYS A 87 23.43 21.15 -2.26
CA LYS A 87 24.60 20.69 -1.50
C LYS A 87 25.06 19.29 -1.93
N LEU A 88 24.20 18.48 -2.54
CA LEU A 88 24.58 17.16 -3.00
C LEU A 88 25.48 17.24 -4.23
N PRO A 89 26.56 16.44 -4.30
CA PRO A 89 27.39 16.34 -5.50
C PRO A 89 26.56 15.81 -6.67
N GLY A 90 26.82 16.27 -7.89
CA GLY A 90 26.12 15.79 -9.09
C GLY A 90 24.76 16.43 -9.37
N ILE A 91 24.33 17.44 -8.61
CA ILE A 91 23.10 18.22 -8.89
C ILE A 91 23.40 19.37 -9.84
N ASN A 92 22.77 19.37 -11.01
CA ASN A 92 22.88 20.44 -12.01
C ASN A 92 21.83 21.53 -11.79
N LEU A 93 20.60 21.14 -11.46
CA LEU A 93 19.48 22.06 -11.26
C LEU A 93 18.60 21.55 -10.12
N ALA A 94 18.18 22.45 -9.23
CA ALA A 94 17.12 22.19 -8.26
C ALA A 94 16.19 23.40 -8.23
N LYS A 95 14.92 23.17 -8.58
CA LYS A 95 13.86 24.18 -8.62
C LYS A 95 12.61 23.65 -7.94
N VAL A 96 12.09 24.42 -6.98
CA VAL A 96 10.88 24.04 -6.25
C VAL A 96 9.74 24.96 -6.63
N ASN A 97 8.59 24.37 -6.97
CA ASN A 97 7.38 25.08 -7.33
C ASN A 97 6.27 24.77 -6.32
N ILE A 98 5.84 25.81 -5.59
CA ILE A 98 4.74 25.70 -4.61
C ILE A 98 3.40 25.48 -5.30
N ALA A 99 3.15 26.10 -6.46
CA ALA A 99 1.85 26.01 -7.14
C ALA A 99 1.53 24.58 -7.60
N THR A 100 2.56 23.79 -7.89
CA THR A 100 2.44 22.38 -8.27
C THR A 100 2.88 21.43 -7.17
N GLU A 101 3.27 21.95 -5.99
CA GLU A 101 3.83 21.19 -4.86
C GLU A 101 4.96 20.23 -5.26
N ASN A 102 5.77 20.58 -6.27
CA ASN A 102 6.77 19.70 -6.87
C ASN A 102 8.15 20.35 -6.90
N ALA A 103 9.19 19.55 -6.67
CA ALA A 103 10.58 19.89 -6.87
C ALA A 103 11.14 19.21 -8.10
N ARG A 104 11.58 20.00 -9.08
CA ARG A 104 12.31 19.54 -10.26
C ARG A 104 13.80 19.54 -9.98
N VAL A 105 14.41 18.38 -10.10
CA VAL A 105 15.85 18.16 -9.88
C VAL A 105 16.46 17.55 -11.13
N GLU A 106 17.54 18.14 -11.63
CA GLU A 106 18.37 17.56 -12.68
C GLU A 106 19.68 17.10 -12.05
N PHE A 107 19.99 15.81 -12.14
CA PHE A 107 21.13 15.23 -11.43
C PHE A 107 21.82 14.14 -12.25
N ASN A 108 23.07 13.85 -11.90
CA ASN A 108 23.85 12.76 -12.48
C ASN A 108 23.68 11.50 -11.61
N ARG A 109 23.03 10.46 -12.14
CA ARG A 109 22.78 9.19 -11.43
C ARG A 109 24.07 8.46 -11.01
N LYS A 110 25.22 8.76 -11.65
CA LYS A 110 26.52 8.19 -11.26
C LYS A 110 27.09 8.80 -9.99
N GLU A 111 26.68 10.02 -9.64
CA GLU A 111 27.23 10.79 -8.52
C GLU A 111 26.27 10.87 -7.33
N VAL A 112 24.97 10.88 -7.61
CA VAL A 112 23.93 10.97 -6.58
C VAL A 112 22.72 10.14 -6.95
N ASP A 113 22.16 9.47 -5.95
CA ASP A 113 20.97 8.65 -6.09
C ASP A 113 19.70 9.41 -5.64
N ALA A 114 18.54 8.98 -6.14
CA ALA A 114 17.25 9.57 -5.82
C ALA A 114 16.96 9.54 -4.30
N GLU A 115 17.38 8.49 -3.59
CA GLU A 115 17.22 8.39 -2.14
C GLU A 115 17.98 9.49 -1.38
N SER A 116 19.16 9.88 -1.88
CA SER A 116 19.94 10.97 -1.29
C SER A 116 19.26 12.33 -1.44
N ILE A 117 18.60 12.55 -2.58
CA ILE A 117 17.81 13.77 -2.84
C ILE A 117 16.59 13.82 -1.92
N ILE A 118 15.87 12.71 -1.75
CA ILE A 118 14.76 12.60 -0.81
C ILE A 118 15.23 12.85 0.63
N SER A 119 16.40 12.33 0.99
CA SER A 119 16.99 12.55 2.30
C SER A 119 17.37 14.02 2.54
N ALA A 120 17.80 14.75 1.50
CA ALA A 120 18.01 16.19 1.58
C ALA A 120 16.71 16.96 1.85
N ILE A 121 15.62 16.58 1.17
CA ILE A 121 14.28 17.16 1.42
C ILE A 121 13.83 16.88 2.87
N LYS A 122 14.09 15.68 3.38
CA LYS A 122 13.83 15.31 4.79
C LYS A 122 14.65 16.16 5.77
N ARG A 123 15.95 16.40 5.49
CA ARG A 123 16.79 17.30 6.30
C ARG A 123 16.32 18.74 6.29
N ALA A 124 15.72 19.19 5.19
CA ALA A 124 15.07 20.50 5.10
C ALA A 124 13.76 20.57 5.92
N GLY A 125 13.28 19.46 6.47
CA GLY A 125 12.07 19.37 7.29
C GLY A 125 10.80 19.01 6.52
N TYR A 126 10.91 18.59 5.25
CA TYR A 126 9.76 18.28 4.39
C TYR A 126 9.67 16.79 4.08
N LYS A 127 8.47 16.34 3.71
CA LYS A 127 8.23 14.96 3.28
C LYS A 127 8.17 14.92 1.75
N ALA A 128 8.97 14.06 1.13
CA ALA A 128 8.82 13.71 -0.27
C ALA A 128 7.66 12.71 -0.43
N GLY A 129 6.80 12.91 -1.43
CA GLY A 129 5.71 11.99 -1.75
C GLY A 129 6.24 10.71 -2.40
N GLN A 130 6.67 9.78 -1.55
CA GLN A 130 6.95 8.39 -1.90
C GLN A 130 5.72 7.53 -1.60
N SER A 131 5.53 6.47 -2.36
CA SER A 131 4.50 5.45 -2.11
C SER A 131 5.16 4.09 -1.96
N SER A 132 4.59 3.24 -1.12
CA SER A 132 4.96 1.84 -1.02
C SER A 132 3.85 0.97 -1.60
N LEU A 133 4.25 -0.09 -2.29
CA LEU A 133 3.39 -1.12 -2.83
C LEU A 133 3.89 -2.47 -2.34
N SER A 134 2.98 -3.30 -1.83
CA SER A 134 3.22 -4.73 -1.64
C SER A 134 2.56 -5.49 -2.79
N LEU A 135 3.31 -6.37 -3.45
CA LEU A 135 2.82 -7.14 -4.59
C LEU A 135 3.14 -8.61 -4.39
N GLY A 136 2.13 -9.48 -4.45
CA GLY A 136 2.36 -10.93 -4.41
C GLY A 136 2.97 -11.41 -5.73
N ILE A 137 3.95 -12.30 -5.67
CA ILE A 137 4.63 -12.86 -6.86
C ILE A 137 4.53 -14.38 -6.81
N VAL A 138 3.87 -14.95 -7.82
CA VAL A 138 3.69 -16.40 -7.94
C VAL A 138 4.76 -16.98 -8.86
N GLY A 139 5.33 -18.12 -8.43
CA GLY A 139 6.31 -18.88 -9.20
C GLY A 139 7.77 -18.60 -8.83
N MET A 140 8.04 -18.04 -7.64
CA MET A 140 9.40 -17.91 -7.12
C MET A 140 9.78 -19.19 -6.35
N TYR A 141 10.82 -19.89 -6.81
CA TYR A 141 11.26 -21.17 -6.22
C TYR A 141 12.69 -21.14 -5.66
N CYS A 142 13.45 -20.07 -5.91
CA CYS A 142 14.86 -20.00 -5.56
C CYS A 142 15.29 -18.58 -5.20
N ALA A 143 16.30 -18.46 -4.33
CA ALA A 143 16.95 -17.20 -3.98
C ALA A 143 17.50 -16.45 -5.21
N SER A 144 17.89 -17.15 -6.26
CA SER A 144 18.32 -16.52 -7.52
C SER A 144 17.19 -15.78 -8.24
N CYS A 145 15.94 -16.20 -8.06
CA CYS A 145 14.77 -15.51 -8.60
C CYS A 145 14.54 -14.17 -7.88
N VAL A 146 14.72 -14.16 -6.56
CA VAL A 146 14.62 -12.97 -5.70
C VAL A 146 15.56 -11.87 -6.20
N THR A 147 16.86 -12.17 -6.27
CA THR A 147 17.88 -11.18 -6.68
C THR A 147 17.64 -10.68 -8.11
N LYS A 148 17.15 -11.54 -9.02
CA LYS A 148 16.85 -11.14 -10.40
C LYS A 148 15.70 -10.12 -10.43
N ILE A 149 14.63 -10.37 -9.69
CA ILE A 149 13.46 -9.48 -9.63
C ILE A 149 13.84 -8.16 -8.94
N GLU A 150 14.56 -8.22 -7.82
CA GLU A 150 15.03 -7.02 -7.10
C GLU A 150 15.90 -6.14 -8.00
N ASN A 151 16.89 -6.72 -8.69
CA ASN A 151 17.78 -5.96 -9.58
C ASN A 151 17.01 -5.31 -10.73
N GLU A 152 16.05 -6.02 -11.33
CA GLU A 152 15.25 -5.46 -12.42
C GLU A 152 14.37 -4.31 -11.92
N LEU A 153 13.70 -4.47 -10.78
CA LEU A 153 12.85 -3.42 -10.19
C LEU A 153 13.67 -2.21 -9.75
N ASN A 154 14.82 -2.40 -9.11
CA ASN A 154 15.73 -1.31 -8.72
C ASN A 154 16.39 -0.61 -9.92
N SER A 155 16.40 -1.26 -11.09
CA SER A 155 16.89 -0.64 -12.34
C SER A 155 15.85 0.28 -12.98
N LEU A 156 14.57 0.17 -12.61
CA LEU A 156 13.51 1.00 -13.17
C LEU A 156 13.61 2.45 -12.67
N PRO A 157 13.43 3.44 -13.57
CA PRO A 157 13.38 4.83 -13.18
C PRO A 157 12.17 5.07 -12.26
N GLY A 158 12.40 5.69 -11.10
CA GLY A 158 11.36 6.01 -10.14
C GLY A 158 11.09 4.95 -9.07
N VAL A 159 11.79 3.81 -9.10
CA VAL A 159 11.87 2.89 -7.95
C VAL A 159 13.00 3.35 -7.05
N LEU A 160 12.70 3.54 -5.77
CA LEU A 160 13.67 3.94 -4.74
C LEU A 160 14.32 2.72 -4.12
N SER A 161 13.50 1.73 -3.79
CA SER A 161 13.97 0.44 -3.33
C SER A 161 12.93 -0.64 -3.60
N ALA A 162 13.39 -1.80 -4.02
CA ALA A 162 12.61 -3.01 -4.14
C ALA A 162 13.30 -4.12 -3.35
N SER A 163 12.53 -4.77 -2.48
CA SER A 163 12.95 -5.96 -1.75
C SER A 163 11.91 -7.04 -1.92
N VAL A 164 12.35 -8.28 -2.10
CA VAL A 164 11.49 -9.43 -2.32
C VAL A 164 11.73 -10.45 -1.23
N ASP A 165 10.65 -10.89 -0.60
CA ASP A 165 10.66 -11.92 0.42
C ASP A 165 10.13 -13.23 -0.16
N LEU A 166 11.01 -14.23 -0.21
CA LEU A 166 10.66 -15.57 -0.69
C LEU A 166 9.74 -16.32 0.27
N ALA A 167 9.83 -16.07 1.58
CA ALA A 167 9.01 -16.76 2.58
C ALA A 167 7.55 -16.31 2.53
N THR A 168 7.32 -15.04 2.20
CA THR A 168 5.96 -14.47 2.06
C THR A 168 5.49 -14.37 0.62
N GLU A 169 6.33 -14.74 -0.35
CA GLU A 169 6.09 -14.59 -1.80
C GLU A 169 5.65 -13.17 -2.19
N LYS A 170 6.21 -12.15 -1.52
CA LYS A 170 5.83 -10.75 -1.70
C LYS A 170 7.03 -9.88 -2.06
N ALA A 171 6.79 -8.91 -2.93
CA ALA A 171 7.69 -7.80 -3.20
C ALA A 171 7.20 -6.55 -2.48
N PHE A 172 8.09 -5.90 -1.73
CA PHE A 172 7.90 -4.58 -1.16
C PHE A 172 8.66 -3.56 -2.00
N ILE A 173 7.93 -2.64 -2.61
CA ILE A 173 8.47 -1.68 -3.57
C ILE A 173 8.16 -0.27 -3.07
N LYS A 174 9.20 0.51 -2.80
CA LYS A 174 9.10 1.96 -2.57
C LYS A 174 9.37 2.67 -3.89
N TYR A 175 8.42 3.48 -4.34
CA TYR A 175 8.47 4.14 -5.63
C TYR A 175 7.87 5.54 -5.58
N LEU A 176 8.16 6.33 -6.61
CA LEU A 176 7.61 7.66 -6.80
C LEU A 176 6.42 7.56 -7.78
N PRO A 177 5.17 7.75 -7.32
CA PRO A 177 3.97 7.54 -8.14
C PRO A 177 3.87 8.50 -9.35
N ASN A 178 4.63 9.60 -9.34
CA ASN A 178 4.71 10.54 -10.47
C ASN A 178 5.64 10.07 -11.60
N LEU A 179 6.49 9.07 -11.35
CA LEU A 179 7.49 8.59 -12.32
C LEU A 179 7.16 7.21 -12.86
N ILE A 180 6.65 6.34 -12.00
CA ILE A 180 6.34 4.95 -12.36
C ILE A 180 4.98 4.55 -11.82
N ASN A 181 4.22 3.84 -12.67
CA ASN A 181 2.88 3.39 -12.34
C ASN A 181 2.88 1.92 -11.91
N ILE A 182 1.90 1.52 -11.10
CA ILE A 182 1.74 0.14 -10.59
C ILE A 182 1.70 -0.86 -11.76
N LYS A 183 1.05 -0.49 -12.86
CA LYS A 183 0.95 -1.32 -14.07
C LYS A 183 2.32 -1.61 -14.71
N GLU A 184 3.24 -0.64 -14.66
CA GLU A 184 4.57 -0.80 -15.21
C GLU A 184 5.44 -1.71 -14.34
N LEU A 185 5.34 -1.57 -13.01
CA LEU A 185 5.97 -2.49 -12.05
C LEU A 185 5.54 -3.95 -12.29
N LYS A 186 4.23 -4.19 -12.48
CA LYS A 186 3.70 -5.51 -12.79
C LYS A 186 4.21 -6.05 -14.13
N ASN A 187 4.15 -5.23 -15.18
CA ASN A 187 4.62 -5.61 -16.50
C ASN A 187 6.09 -6.02 -16.49
N THR A 188 6.93 -5.35 -15.69
CA THR A 188 8.34 -5.72 -15.54
C THR A 188 8.51 -7.11 -14.93
N ILE A 189 7.74 -7.43 -13.89
CA ILE A 189 7.76 -8.76 -13.26
C ILE A 189 7.21 -9.84 -14.21
N GLU A 190 6.17 -9.52 -14.98
CA GLU A 190 5.59 -10.42 -15.97
C GLU A 190 6.53 -10.71 -17.14
N LYS A 191 7.31 -9.72 -17.59
CA LYS A 191 8.36 -9.90 -18.60
C LYS A 191 9.46 -10.87 -18.15
N LEU A 192 9.70 -10.98 -16.84
CA LEU A 192 10.64 -11.95 -16.27
C LEU A 192 10.05 -13.36 -16.17
N GLY A 193 8.75 -13.54 -16.47
CA GLY A 193 8.04 -14.81 -16.48
C GLY A 193 7.27 -15.12 -15.19
N TYR A 194 7.12 -14.15 -14.28
CA TYR A 194 6.40 -14.34 -13.01
C TYR A 194 5.01 -13.71 -13.06
N LYS A 195 4.06 -14.26 -12.29
CA LYS A 195 2.71 -13.69 -12.20
C LYS A 195 2.59 -12.83 -10.95
N THR A 196 1.86 -11.72 -11.05
CA THR A 196 1.65 -10.82 -9.92
C THR A 196 0.21 -10.90 -9.42
N VAL A 197 0.03 -10.84 -8.11
CA VAL A 197 -1.28 -10.81 -7.45
C VAL A 197 -1.35 -9.54 -6.61
N GLU A 198 -2.35 -8.71 -6.88
CA GLU A 198 -2.63 -7.57 -6.02
C GLU A 198 -3.15 -8.08 -4.69
N PRO A 199 -2.57 -7.67 -3.54
CA PRO A 199 -3.30 -7.80 -2.30
C PRO A 199 -4.59 -6.98 -2.44
N ALA A 200 -5.72 -7.62 -2.16
CA ALA A 200 -7.00 -6.95 -2.09
C ALA A 200 -6.99 -5.93 -0.94
N GLY A 201 -6.64 -4.68 -1.30
CA GLY A 201 -6.69 -3.50 -0.45
C GLY A 201 -5.31 -2.93 -0.10
N GLU A 202 -4.87 -1.91 -0.84
CA GLU A 202 -4.02 -0.85 -0.28
C GLU A 202 -3.95 0.39 -1.21
N HIS A 203 -4.61 1.46 -0.76
CA HIS A 203 -4.25 2.84 -1.06
C HIS A 203 -2.88 3.17 -0.41
N PRO A 204 -2.13 4.16 -0.93
CA PRO A 204 -0.74 4.43 -0.53
C PRO A 204 -0.57 4.56 0.98
N VAL A 205 0.28 3.71 1.55
CA VAL A 205 0.66 3.73 2.97
C VAL A 205 1.42 5.03 3.24
N LYS A 206 0.76 5.96 3.94
CA LYS A 206 1.43 7.09 4.59
C LYS A 206 2.26 6.55 5.75
N GLU A 207 3.59 6.61 5.63
CA GLU A 207 4.51 6.39 6.76
C GLU A 207 4.25 7.48 7.81
N THR A 208 3.56 7.12 8.90
CA THR A 208 3.48 7.92 10.13
C THR A 208 4.62 7.50 11.06
N PRO A 209 5.41 8.44 11.62
CA PRO A 209 6.42 8.12 12.62
C PRO A 209 5.78 7.57 13.89
N SER A 210 6.37 6.51 14.46
CA SER A 210 6.09 6.07 15.81
C SER A 210 6.26 7.22 16.80
N GLU A 211 5.18 7.57 17.50
CA GLU A 211 5.22 7.71 18.95
C GLU A 211 3.81 7.62 19.55
N LYS A 212 3.79 7.17 20.79
CA LYS A 212 2.65 6.70 21.59
C LYS A 212 1.51 7.73 21.69
N GLY A 213 0.29 7.21 21.75
CA GLY A 213 -0.80 7.85 22.52
C GLY A 213 -2.05 8.20 21.72
N GLU A 214 -3.10 7.44 22.02
CA GLU A 214 -4.51 7.85 22.04
C GLU A 214 -5.32 7.84 20.73
N ALA A 215 -6.51 7.25 20.92
CA ALA A 215 -7.50 6.90 19.94
C ALA A 215 -8.36 8.10 19.56
N GLY A 216 -8.62 8.24 18.26
CA GLY A 216 -9.62 9.16 17.71
C GLY A 216 -10.08 8.66 16.34
N LYS A 217 -11.35 8.27 16.26
CA LYS A 217 -12.08 7.69 15.13
C LYS A 217 -12.25 8.67 13.95
N GLU A 218 -12.23 8.15 12.72
CA GLU A 218 -13.08 8.51 11.56
C GLU A 218 -12.66 7.74 10.28
N PRO A 219 -13.53 7.51 9.28
CA PRO A 219 -14.90 6.99 9.30
C PRO A 219 -14.93 5.50 8.87
N VAL A 220 -15.85 4.74 9.46
CA VAL A 220 -15.95 3.27 9.31
C VAL A 220 -16.72 2.93 8.03
N ASP A 221 -15.97 2.53 7.01
CA ASP A 221 -16.43 1.79 5.83
C ASP A 221 -17.06 0.46 6.30
N GLU A 222 -18.20 0.04 5.73
CA GLU A 222 -19.05 -1.08 6.19
C GLU A 222 -18.29 -2.39 6.47
N ASN A 223 -17.11 -2.55 5.86
CA ASN A 223 -16.20 -3.68 6.05
C ASN A 223 -15.45 -3.71 7.40
N GLN A 224 -15.32 -2.59 8.13
CA GLN A 224 -14.65 -2.60 9.44
C GLN A 224 -15.58 -3.09 10.56
N LEU A 225 -16.90 -2.83 10.46
CA LEU A 225 -17.90 -3.31 11.42
C LEU A 225 -18.04 -4.84 11.43
N ALA A 226 -17.85 -5.50 10.28
CA ALA A 226 -17.85 -6.96 10.20
C ALA A 226 -16.63 -7.56 10.88
N ARG A 227 -15.44 -7.00 10.63
CA ARG A 227 -14.18 -7.42 11.26
C ARG A 227 -14.16 -7.19 12.77
N GLU A 228 -14.75 -6.11 13.26
CA GLU A 228 -14.86 -5.85 14.71
C GLU A 228 -15.76 -6.87 15.42
N LYS A 229 -16.85 -7.30 14.76
CA LYS A 229 -17.72 -8.36 15.29
C LYS A 229 -16.98 -9.69 15.35
N GLU A 230 -16.28 -10.07 14.29
CA GLU A 230 -15.47 -11.29 14.26
C GLU A 230 -14.38 -11.24 15.33
N TYR A 231 -13.63 -10.13 15.40
CA TYR A 231 -12.58 -9.94 16.40
C TYR A 231 -13.11 -10.05 17.83
N ARG A 232 -14.28 -9.47 18.13
CA ARG A 232 -14.89 -9.56 19.46
C ARG A 232 -15.31 -10.99 19.79
N THR A 233 -15.91 -11.72 18.85
CA THR A 233 -16.28 -13.13 19.08
C THR A 233 -15.03 -14.01 19.27
N LEU A 234 -13.95 -13.73 18.55
CA LEU A 234 -12.66 -14.42 18.71
C LEU A 234 -12.03 -14.10 20.08
N MET A 235 -12.09 -12.84 20.51
CA MET A 235 -11.54 -12.41 21.80
C MET A 235 -12.35 -12.94 22.98
N GLU A 236 -13.68 -13.00 22.89
CA GLU A 236 -14.54 -13.62 23.89
C GLU A 236 -14.23 -15.11 24.06
N LYS A 237 -14.00 -15.83 22.95
CA LYS A 237 -13.56 -17.24 22.98
C LYS A 237 -12.17 -17.40 23.59
N PHE A 238 -11.23 -16.52 23.25
CA PHE A 238 -9.88 -16.53 23.81
C PHE A 238 -9.88 -16.27 25.33
N ILE A 239 -10.63 -15.26 25.78
CA ILE A 239 -10.76 -14.93 27.21
C ILE A 239 -11.40 -16.08 27.98
N PHE A 240 -12.43 -16.73 27.41
CA PHE A 240 -13.06 -17.89 28.03
C PHE A 240 -12.09 -19.08 28.16
N ALA A 241 -11.32 -19.37 27.11
CA ALA A 241 -10.30 -20.42 27.15
C ALA A 241 -9.18 -20.09 28.15
N ALA A 242 -8.72 -18.84 28.19
CA ALA A 242 -7.70 -18.39 29.14
C ALA A 242 -8.19 -18.47 30.60
N ALA A 243 -9.44 -18.09 30.87
CA ALA A 243 -10.03 -18.16 32.20
C ALA A 243 -10.11 -19.61 32.76
N LEU A 244 -10.22 -20.61 31.89
CA LEU A 244 -10.22 -22.02 32.26
C LEU A 244 -8.80 -22.63 32.28
N GLY A 245 -7.95 -22.24 31.33
CA GLY A 245 -6.59 -22.77 31.19
C GLY A 245 -5.60 -22.23 32.22
N ILE A 246 -5.71 -20.96 32.60
CA ILE A 246 -4.76 -20.33 33.54
C ILE A 246 -4.86 -20.94 34.94
N PRO A 247 -6.04 -21.15 35.55
CA PRO A 247 -6.15 -21.82 36.85
C PRO A 247 -5.63 -23.26 36.80
N PHE A 248 -5.91 -23.98 35.72
CA PHE A 248 -5.40 -25.34 35.53
C PHE A 248 -3.87 -25.37 35.47
N LEU A 249 -3.25 -24.44 34.74
CA LEU A 249 -1.80 -24.29 34.66
C LEU A 249 -1.22 -23.95 36.04
N ILE A 250 -1.81 -23.01 36.78
CA ILE A 250 -1.36 -22.65 38.13
C ILE A 250 -1.40 -23.85 39.09
N ILE A 251 -2.48 -24.65 39.05
CA ILE A 251 -2.60 -25.86 39.88
C ILE A 251 -1.61 -26.94 39.44
N SER A 252 -1.40 -27.10 38.13
CA SER A 252 -0.45 -28.09 37.59
C SER A 252 1.01 -27.77 37.92
N TYR A 253 1.34 -26.50 38.17
CA TYR A 253 2.68 -26.06 38.60
C TYR A 253 2.69 -25.59 40.06
N ALA A 254 1.77 -26.11 40.88
CA ALA A 254 1.58 -25.68 42.27
C ALA A 254 2.86 -25.82 43.14
N ASP A 255 3.68 -26.84 42.89
CA ASP A 255 4.94 -27.05 43.62
C ASP A 255 6.00 -25.98 43.30
N PHE A 256 5.98 -25.41 42.10
CA PHE A 256 6.88 -24.30 41.71
C PHE A 256 6.44 -22.96 42.33
N LEU A 257 5.15 -22.80 42.61
CA LEU A 257 4.53 -21.56 43.10
C LEU A 257 4.33 -21.51 44.63
N GLY A 258 4.73 -22.55 45.37
CA GLY A 258 4.68 -22.58 46.84
C GLY A 258 3.27 -22.61 47.42
N LEU A 259 2.32 -23.25 46.73
CA LEU A 259 0.92 -23.34 47.16
C LEU A 259 0.72 -24.31 48.35
N PRO A 260 -0.39 -24.17 49.13
CA PRO A 260 -0.64 -24.98 50.33
C PRO A 260 -0.72 -26.49 50.07
N GLU A 261 -0.41 -27.31 51.08
CA GLU A 261 -0.37 -28.79 51.00
C GLU A 261 -1.63 -29.47 50.46
N ALA A 262 -2.79 -28.81 50.46
CA ALA A 262 -4.02 -29.32 49.87
C ALA A 262 -3.93 -29.54 48.34
N PHE A 263 -3.04 -28.82 47.65
CA PHE A 263 -2.85 -28.85 46.19
C PHE A 263 -1.62 -29.65 45.74
N ARG A 264 -0.86 -30.24 46.67
CA ARG A 264 0.34 -31.03 46.37
C ARG A 264 -0.05 -32.45 45.93
N GLU A 265 0.76 -33.03 45.05
CA GLU A 265 0.53 -34.37 44.50
C GLU A 265 0.36 -35.41 45.62
N GLY A 266 -0.75 -36.17 45.58
CA GLY A 266 -1.04 -37.27 46.51
C GLY A 266 -2.20 -37.06 47.48
N SER A 267 -2.83 -35.88 47.52
CA SER A 267 -4.02 -35.66 48.37
C SER A 267 -5.31 -36.23 47.74
N PRO A 268 -6.25 -36.80 48.52
CA PRO A 268 -7.54 -37.26 48.02
C PRO A 268 -8.38 -36.12 47.40
N THR A 269 -8.18 -34.89 47.88
CA THR A 269 -8.85 -33.67 47.40
C THR A 269 -8.45 -33.30 45.98
N LEU A 270 -7.18 -33.54 45.60
CA LEU A 270 -6.69 -33.25 44.25
C LEU A 270 -7.33 -34.16 43.18
N HIS A 271 -7.61 -35.42 43.52
CA HIS A 271 -8.30 -36.36 42.62
C HIS A 271 -9.74 -35.93 42.34
N TYR A 272 -10.49 -35.52 43.37
CA TYR A 272 -11.85 -35.00 43.17
C TYR A 272 -11.85 -33.71 42.33
N LEU A 273 -10.84 -32.86 42.51
CA LEU A 273 -10.69 -31.62 41.75
C LEU A 273 -10.32 -31.88 40.28
N TRP A 274 -9.47 -32.87 40.01
CA TRP A 274 -9.15 -33.32 38.66
C TRP A 274 -10.36 -33.92 37.93
N ILE A 275 -11.15 -34.77 38.61
CA ILE A 275 -12.39 -35.32 38.05
C ILE A 275 -13.38 -34.19 37.74
N ALA A 276 -13.54 -33.23 38.66
CA ALA A 276 -14.42 -32.07 38.44
C ALA A 276 -13.97 -31.22 37.24
N MET A 277 -12.66 -30.98 37.08
CA MET A 277 -12.10 -30.25 35.94
C MET A 277 -12.21 -31.01 34.62
N SER A 278 -12.08 -32.34 34.65
CA SER A 278 -12.29 -33.19 33.47
C SER A 278 -13.75 -33.18 33.01
N VAL A 279 -14.71 -33.16 33.94
CA VAL A 279 -16.14 -33.02 33.59
C VAL A 279 -16.46 -31.61 33.09
N LEU A 280 -15.84 -30.58 33.66
CA LEU A 280 -16.06 -29.18 33.28
C LEU A 280 -15.46 -28.83 31.90
N SER A 281 -14.49 -29.60 31.41
CA SER A 281 -13.90 -29.38 30.07
C SER A 281 -14.73 -29.96 28.92
N LEU A 282 -15.65 -30.89 29.19
CA LEU A 282 -16.51 -31.52 28.17
C LEU A 282 -17.42 -30.50 27.44
N PRO A 283 -18.11 -29.56 28.11
CA PRO A 283 -18.87 -28.50 27.43
C PRO A 283 -17.99 -27.59 26.57
N VAL A 284 -16.73 -27.35 26.98
CA VAL A 284 -15.78 -26.51 26.23
C VAL A 284 -15.38 -27.17 24.92
N MET A 285 -15.11 -28.48 24.95
CA MET A 285 -14.80 -29.24 23.73
C MET A 285 -16.00 -29.29 22.78
N PHE A 286 -17.22 -29.45 23.30
CA PHE A 286 -18.43 -29.46 22.47
C PHE A 286 -18.72 -28.08 21.85
N TRP A 287 -18.52 -27.00 22.59
CA TRP A 287 -18.76 -25.63 22.11
C TRP A 287 -17.65 -25.10 21.20
N SER A 288 -16.40 -25.49 21.44
CA SER A 288 -15.25 -25.15 20.59
C SER A 288 -15.23 -25.98 19.29
N GLY A 289 -15.75 -27.21 19.33
CA GLY A 289 -15.85 -28.11 18.16
C GLY A 289 -17.06 -27.87 17.27
N SER A 290 -18.06 -27.07 17.69
CA SER A 290 -19.18 -26.66 16.83
C SER A 290 -18.85 -25.32 16.17
N GLN A 291 -18.00 -25.35 15.15
CA GLN A 291 -17.81 -24.27 14.17
C GLN A 291 -18.08 -24.80 12.77
#